data_AF-A0A7N0RIH7-F1
#
_entry.id   AF-A0A7N0RIH7-F1
#
_cell.length_a   1.000
_cell.length_b   1.000
_cell.length_c   1.000
_cell.angle_alpha   90.00
_cell.angle_beta   90.00
_cell.angle_gamma   90.00
#
_symmetry.space_group_name_H-M   'P 1'
#
loop_
_entity.id
_entity.type
_entity.pdbx_description
1 polymer ?
#
loop_
_entity_poly.entity_id
_entity_poly.type
_entity_poly.pdbx_seq_one_letter_code
_entity_poly.pdbx_strand_id
1 'polypeptide(L)'
;MASARFLLPHSLSSPTTWLPPTSLANHPSPLPICSGSYPFSSVRFSPVCAAAKTTTTKTRSSTKPKTTAKPKPGAKSKPKTKTKSLETAPVAELDLEPVNIAEDVTQLIGRTPMVYLNKVTEGCEAYIAAKLESMEPCRSVKDRIGLSMFTDAEDSGAISPEKIHFQTTGPEIWEDTMGRIDIFVASMGTGGTITGTGHYLKMKNQNIKVIGVEPADRSIISGENPGYVPSILDVKLLDEVVKVTNAEAIDMARRLALEEGLLVGISSGAAAAAAICIGRRPENAGKLIGVIFPSFGERYISTALFRSIHEEALKLQPE
;
A
#
# COMPACT_ATOMS: atom_id res chain seq x y z
N MET A 1 25.37 -6.45 -53.11
CA MET A 1 26.43 -5.43 -52.89
C MET A 1 25.93 -4.52 -51.78
N ALA A 2 26.53 -4.33 -50.61
CA ALA A 2 27.80 -4.75 -50.03
C ALA A 2 27.56 -5.20 -48.57
N SER A 3 28.32 -6.20 -48.14
CA SER A 3 28.30 -6.81 -46.80
C SER A 3 29.47 -6.25 -46.00
N ALA A 4 29.22 -5.74 -44.80
CA ALA A 4 30.27 -5.34 -43.85
C ALA A 4 30.55 -6.52 -42.90
N ARG A 5 31.68 -7.19 -43.14
CA ARG A 5 32.29 -8.18 -42.23
C ARG A 5 33.15 -7.44 -41.21
N PHE A 6 32.84 -7.61 -39.92
CA PHE A 6 33.77 -7.27 -38.84
C PHE A 6 34.60 -8.52 -38.49
N LEU A 7 35.92 -8.38 -38.55
CA LEU A 7 36.91 -9.40 -38.20
C LEU A 7 37.21 -9.33 -36.68
N LEU A 8 37.16 -10.49 -36.03
CA LEU A 8 37.74 -10.74 -34.70
C LEU A 8 39.25 -11.00 -34.83
N PRO A 9 40.06 -10.68 -33.82
CA PRO A 9 41.31 -11.39 -33.57
C PRO A 9 41.27 -12.26 -32.30
N HIS A 10 41.99 -13.36 -32.40
CA HIS A 10 42.11 -14.47 -31.45
C HIS A 10 43.00 -14.18 -30.23
N SER A 11 42.60 -14.83 -29.13
CA SER A 11 43.35 -15.43 -28.00
C SER A 11 44.83 -15.11 -27.77
N LEU A 12 45.13 -14.74 -26.52
CA LEU A 12 46.33 -15.19 -25.78
C LEU A 12 45.95 -15.49 -24.31
N SER A 13 46.29 -16.69 -23.87
CA SER A 13 46.25 -17.23 -22.50
C SER A 13 47.49 -16.76 -21.72
N SER A 14 47.43 -16.38 -20.44
CA SER A 14 47.49 -17.24 -19.24
C SER A 14 47.74 -16.34 -17.99
N PRO A 15 47.55 -16.84 -16.74
CA PRO A 15 47.06 -16.02 -15.62
C PRO A 15 48.15 -15.49 -14.68
N THR A 16 48.02 -14.23 -14.25
CA THR A 16 48.80 -13.66 -13.15
C THR A 16 48.04 -13.86 -11.83
N THR A 17 48.65 -14.62 -10.93
CA THR A 17 48.23 -14.83 -9.55
C THR A 17 48.26 -13.51 -8.76
N TRP A 18 47.11 -13.09 -8.23
CA TRP A 18 47.00 -12.01 -7.26
C TRP A 18 47.10 -12.59 -5.83
N LEU A 19 48.17 -12.25 -5.11
CA LEU A 19 48.32 -12.52 -3.67
C LEU A 19 47.75 -11.34 -2.87
N PRO A 20 47.12 -11.57 -1.70
CA PRO A 20 46.65 -10.50 -0.83
C PRO A 20 47.82 -9.92 -0.01
N PRO A 21 47.88 -8.61 0.26
CA PRO A 21 48.87 -8.06 1.17
C PRO A 21 48.47 -8.34 2.62
N THR A 22 49.30 -9.10 3.31
CA THR A 22 49.31 -9.23 4.77
C THR A 22 49.92 -8.00 5.43
N SER A 23 49.28 -7.56 6.53
CA SER A 23 49.86 -6.97 7.74
C SER A 23 50.84 -5.80 7.60
N LEU A 24 50.39 -4.60 7.95
CA LEU A 24 51.21 -3.59 8.62
C LEU A 24 50.35 -2.84 9.64
N ALA A 25 50.65 -3.10 10.91
CA ALA A 25 50.17 -2.39 12.08
C ALA A 25 50.85 -1.01 12.19
N ASN A 26 50.07 -0.03 12.66
CA ASN A 26 50.44 1.14 13.48
C ASN A 26 49.75 2.42 13.01
N HIS A 27 48.59 2.73 13.60
CA HIS A 27 48.17 4.13 13.81
C HIS A 27 47.52 4.26 15.19
N PRO A 28 47.72 5.41 15.87
CA PRO A 28 47.44 5.57 17.30
C PRO A 28 45.93 5.71 17.58
N SER A 29 45.53 5.16 18.70
CA SER A 29 44.18 5.17 19.28
C SER A 29 43.68 6.59 19.60
N PRO A 30 42.39 6.91 19.31
CA PRO A 30 41.73 8.06 19.93
C PRO A 30 41.30 7.73 21.37
N LEU A 31 41.52 8.70 22.25
CA LEU A 31 41.19 8.74 23.68
C LEU A 31 39.68 8.63 23.97
N PRO A 32 39.28 8.25 25.20
CA PRO A 32 37.91 7.86 25.54
C PRO A 32 36.97 9.07 25.62
N ILE A 33 35.84 9.02 24.91
CA ILE A 33 34.76 9.99 25.03
C ILE A 33 33.85 9.54 26.19
N CYS A 34 33.57 10.51 27.05
CA CYS A 34 32.83 10.44 28.30
C CYS A 34 31.54 9.61 28.26
N SER A 35 31.39 8.81 29.31
CA SER A 35 30.14 8.22 29.79
C SER A 35 29.14 9.30 30.22
N GLY A 36 28.27 9.70 29.30
CA GLY A 36 27.04 10.44 29.59
C GLY A 36 25.86 9.47 29.65
N SER A 37 25.52 9.02 30.85
CA SER A 37 24.34 8.20 31.12
C SER A 37 23.06 9.02 30.95
N TYR A 38 22.31 8.78 29.86
CA TYR A 38 20.91 9.20 29.76
C TYR A 38 20.01 8.13 30.39
N PRO A 39 19.10 8.46 31.31
CA PRO A 39 18.20 7.49 31.89
C PRO A 39 17.06 7.19 30.90
N PHE A 40 17.20 6.09 30.15
CA PHE A 40 16.09 5.51 29.41
C PHE A 40 15.14 4.84 30.42
N SER A 41 14.04 5.51 30.76
CA SER A 41 12.98 4.89 31.55
C SER A 41 12.40 3.73 30.75
N SER A 42 12.57 2.52 31.25
CA SER A 42 11.98 1.29 30.70
C SER A 42 10.45 1.39 30.69
N VAL A 43 9.87 1.74 29.55
CA VAL A 43 8.44 1.50 29.31
C VAL A 43 8.30 0.00 29.13
N ARG A 44 7.73 -0.66 30.14
CA ARG A 44 7.37 -2.08 30.08
C ARG A 44 6.33 -2.26 28.97
N PHE A 45 6.68 -3.04 27.95
CA PHE A 45 5.70 -3.61 27.03
C PHE A 45 4.77 -4.55 27.80
N SER A 46 3.47 -4.31 27.73
CA SER A 46 2.47 -5.32 28.09
C SER A 46 2.41 -6.37 26.98
N PRO A 47 2.51 -7.68 27.28
CA PRO A 47 2.30 -8.71 26.28
C PRO A 47 0.79 -8.86 26.07
N VAL A 48 0.28 -8.43 24.92
CA VAL A 48 -1.09 -8.74 24.50
C VAL A 48 -1.05 -9.46 23.15
N CYS A 49 -0.49 -10.66 23.18
CA CYS A 49 -0.89 -11.72 22.26
C CYS A 49 -1.74 -12.71 23.06
N ALA A 50 -3.05 -12.44 23.14
CA ALA A 50 -4.01 -13.44 23.59
C ALA A 50 -4.51 -14.21 22.37
N ALA A 51 -4.16 -15.49 22.30
CA ALA A 51 -4.67 -16.44 21.30
C ALA A 51 -6.21 -16.55 21.40
N ALA A 52 -6.92 -16.20 20.33
CA ALA A 52 -8.34 -16.46 20.23
C ALA A 52 -8.57 -17.97 19.99
N LYS A 53 -9.32 -18.61 20.89
CA LYS A 53 -9.65 -20.04 20.84
C LYS A 53 -10.65 -20.33 19.72
N THR A 54 -10.24 -21.18 18.78
CA THR A 54 -11.09 -21.81 17.78
C THR A 54 -12.10 -22.73 18.47
N THR A 55 -13.40 -22.48 18.33
CA THR A 55 -14.45 -23.39 18.83
C THR A 55 -15.11 -24.09 17.66
N THR A 56 -14.80 -25.36 17.48
CA THR A 56 -15.44 -26.30 16.54
C THR A 56 -16.68 -26.91 17.20
N THR A 57 -17.86 -26.68 16.65
CA THR A 57 -19.10 -27.38 17.07
C THR A 57 -19.43 -28.51 16.11
N LYS A 58 -19.36 -29.74 16.64
CA LYS A 58 -19.75 -31.00 15.98
C LYS A 58 -21.26 -31.02 15.71
N THR A 59 -21.63 -31.29 14.46
CA THR A 59 -22.96 -31.77 14.07
C THR A 59 -23.13 -33.24 14.45
N ARG A 60 -24.26 -33.58 15.09
CA ARG A 60 -24.71 -34.97 15.21
C ARG A 60 -26.20 -35.05 14.90
N SER A 61 -26.51 -35.91 13.95
CA SER A 61 -27.83 -36.24 13.40
C SER A 61 -28.70 -37.09 14.33
N SER A 62 -30.02 -36.95 14.26
CA SER A 62 -30.96 -38.08 14.20
C SER A 62 -32.42 -37.64 14.00
N THR A 63 -32.96 -37.97 12.82
CA THR A 63 -34.26 -38.63 12.52
C THR A 63 -35.52 -38.43 13.41
N LYS A 64 -36.60 -37.99 12.72
CA LYS A 64 -38.07 -38.02 12.99
C LYS A 64 -38.66 -39.47 13.04
N PRO A 65 -40.00 -39.75 13.14
CA PRO A 65 -41.22 -38.91 13.34
C PRO A 65 -42.32 -39.54 14.28
N LYS A 66 -43.47 -38.83 14.51
CA LYS A 66 -44.85 -39.36 14.31
C LYS A 66 -45.99 -38.34 14.59
N THR A 67 -46.90 -38.22 13.59
CA THR A 67 -48.40 -38.10 13.59
C THR A 67 -49.11 -37.12 14.55
N THR A 68 -50.19 -36.37 14.26
CA THR A 68 -51.24 -36.35 13.21
C THR A 68 -52.13 -35.09 13.39
N ALA A 69 -52.80 -34.68 12.31
CA ALA A 69 -54.10 -33.96 12.24
C ALA A 69 -54.19 -32.42 12.43
N LYS A 70 -54.99 -31.82 11.53
CA LYS A 70 -55.55 -30.45 11.41
C LYS A 70 -57.07 -30.65 11.13
N PRO A 71 -57.99 -29.65 11.11
CA PRO A 71 -57.85 -28.18 11.34
C PRO A 71 -59.02 -27.42 12.07
N LYS A 72 -58.71 -26.20 12.55
CA LYS A 72 -59.49 -24.90 12.60
C LYS A 72 -60.79 -24.77 13.45
N PRO A 73 -61.29 -23.54 13.75
CA PRO A 73 -60.64 -22.22 13.91
C PRO A 73 -61.10 -21.44 15.18
N GLY A 74 -60.35 -20.42 15.60
CA GLY A 74 -60.86 -19.39 16.52
C GLY A 74 -59.82 -18.85 17.48
N ALA A 75 -59.08 -17.82 17.08
CA ALA A 75 -58.22 -17.08 18.00
C ALA A 75 -58.28 -15.58 17.70
N LYS A 76 -58.88 -14.83 18.63
CA LYS A 76 -58.73 -13.37 18.76
C LYS A 76 -57.29 -13.09 19.20
N SER A 77 -56.54 -12.35 18.40
CA SER A 77 -55.15 -11.97 18.68
C SER A 77 -55.06 -10.74 19.60
N LYS A 78 -54.33 -10.87 20.71
CA LYS A 78 -53.74 -9.74 21.46
C LYS A 78 -52.43 -9.28 20.76
N PRO A 79 -52.01 -8.01 20.91
CA PRO A 79 -50.96 -7.42 20.09
C PRO A 79 -49.57 -7.90 20.54
N LYS A 80 -48.77 -8.40 19.59
CA LYS A 80 -47.34 -8.64 19.78
C LYS A 80 -46.57 -7.45 19.24
N THR A 81 -45.89 -6.75 20.14
CA THR A 81 -44.89 -5.73 19.83
C THR A 81 -43.80 -6.36 18.96
N LYS A 82 -43.74 -5.96 17.68
CA LYS A 82 -42.63 -6.28 16.79
C LYS A 82 -41.52 -5.27 17.06
N THR A 83 -40.42 -5.72 17.66
CA THR A 83 -39.17 -4.97 17.62
C THR A 83 -38.69 -5.00 16.17
N LYS A 84 -38.83 -3.88 15.47
CA LYS A 84 -38.30 -3.68 14.12
C LYS A 84 -36.77 -3.77 14.18
N SER A 85 -36.21 -4.70 13.44
CA SER A 85 -34.86 -4.57 12.91
C SER A 85 -34.78 -3.26 12.14
N LEU A 86 -33.93 -2.34 12.60
CA LEU A 86 -33.58 -1.14 11.83
C LEU A 86 -32.74 -1.60 10.64
N GLU A 87 -33.38 -1.78 9.50
CA GLU A 87 -32.72 -1.68 8.20
C GLU A 87 -31.99 -0.33 8.18
N THR A 88 -30.67 -0.35 8.10
CA THR A 88 -29.92 0.87 7.77
C THR A 88 -30.32 1.23 6.35
N ALA A 89 -31.08 2.31 6.24
CA ALA A 89 -31.46 2.90 4.96
C ALA A 89 -30.21 3.09 4.08
N PRO A 90 -30.32 2.87 2.76
CA PRO A 90 -29.26 3.25 1.84
C PRO A 90 -28.91 4.71 2.11
N VAL A 91 -27.61 5.02 2.18
CA VAL A 91 -27.16 6.42 2.15
C VAL A 91 -27.76 6.97 0.88
N ALA A 92 -28.70 7.91 1.00
CA ALA A 92 -29.34 8.52 -0.14
C ALA A 92 -28.22 9.07 -1.02
N GLU A 93 -28.06 8.49 -2.20
CA GLU A 93 -27.34 9.09 -3.30
C GLU A 93 -27.94 10.50 -3.42
N LEU A 94 -27.17 11.51 -3.04
CA LEU A 94 -27.58 12.90 -3.21
C LEU A 94 -27.56 13.11 -4.72
N ASP A 95 -28.69 12.81 -5.33
CA ASP A 95 -28.98 13.04 -6.75
C ASP A 95 -29.01 14.57 -6.90
N LEU A 96 -27.82 15.14 -7.04
CA LEU A 96 -27.66 16.55 -7.38
C LEU A 96 -28.26 16.69 -8.76
N GLU A 97 -29.33 17.50 -8.86
CA GLU A 97 -29.88 17.95 -10.14
C GLU A 97 -28.75 18.30 -11.11
N PRO A 98 -28.87 18.00 -12.41
CA PRO A 98 -27.77 18.12 -13.35
C PRO A 98 -27.25 19.56 -13.39
N VAL A 99 -26.13 19.78 -12.72
CA VAL A 99 -25.39 21.05 -12.67
C VAL A 99 -24.22 20.98 -13.65
N ASN A 100 -23.85 22.13 -14.22
CA ASN A 100 -22.71 22.22 -15.13
C ASN A 100 -21.37 22.36 -14.36
N ILE A 101 -21.07 21.37 -13.53
CA ILE A 101 -19.83 21.27 -12.74
C ILE A 101 -19.16 19.95 -13.12
N ALA A 102 -17.88 20.00 -13.48
CA ALA A 102 -17.09 18.81 -13.75
C ALA A 102 -16.91 17.97 -12.48
N GLU A 103 -17.03 16.65 -12.59
CA GLU A 103 -16.85 15.70 -11.48
C GLU A 103 -15.38 15.61 -11.05
N ASP A 104 -14.48 15.69 -12.01
CA ASP A 104 -13.04 15.72 -11.79
C ASP A 104 -12.32 16.60 -12.83
N VAL A 105 -11.02 16.81 -12.62
CA VAL A 105 -10.21 17.69 -13.46
C VAL A 105 -10.05 17.21 -14.90
N THR A 106 -10.18 15.90 -15.17
CA THR A 106 -10.01 15.33 -16.51
C THR A 106 -11.11 15.77 -17.46
N GLN A 107 -12.32 16.00 -16.95
CA GLN A 107 -13.45 16.53 -17.73
C GLN A 107 -13.25 18.00 -18.16
N LEU A 108 -12.28 18.71 -17.57
CA LEU A 108 -11.88 20.06 -17.97
C LEU A 108 -10.81 20.07 -19.08
N ILE A 109 -10.24 18.91 -19.42
CA ILE A 109 -9.23 18.79 -20.47
C ILE A 109 -9.88 18.97 -21.84
N GLY A 110 -9.32 19.86 -22.64
CA GLY A 110 -9.76 20.15 -23.99
C GLY A 110 -10.65 21.38 -24.12
N ARG A 111 -11.35 21.48 -25.26
CA ARG A 111 -12.25 22.60 -25.60
C ARG A 111 -11.62 24.00 -25.41
N THR A 112 -10.31 24.12 -25.56
CA THR A 112 -9.59 25.40 -25.49
C THR A 112 -10.04 26.35 -26.61
N PRO A 113 -10.11 27.66 -26.38
CA PRO A 113 -10.59 28.60 -27.38
C PRO A 113 -9.56 28.83 -28.50
N MET A 114 -10.03 29.45 -29.58
CA MET A 114 -9.19 30.06 -30.60
C MET A 114 -9.40 31.58 -30.61
N VAL A 115 -8.35 32.33 -30.91
CA VAL A 115 -8.42 33.79 -31.01
C VAL A 115 -7.65 34.28 -32.24
N TYR A 116 -8.21 35.25 -32.97
CA TYR A 116 -7.49 35.89 -34.08
C TYR A 116 -6.32 36.73 -33.59
N LEU A 117 -5.20 36.64 -34.30
CA LEU A 117 -4.09 37.58 -34.18
C LEU A 117 -4.40 38.78 -35.08
N ASN A 118 -4.22 40.00 -34.55
CA ASN A 118 -4.60 41.23 -35.26
C ASN A 118 -3.38 42.10 -35.57
N LYS A 119 -2.69 42.59 -34.53
CA LYS A 119 -1.59 43.57 -34.69
C LYS A 119 -0.31 42.95 -35.26
N VAL A 120 0.05 41.75 -34.79
CA VAL A 120 1.30 41.08 -35.20
C VAL A 120 1.25 40.49 -36.61
N THR A 121 0.07 40.50 -37.22
CA THR A 121 -0.19 39.96 -38.57
C THR A 121 -0.52 41.07 -39.56
N GLU A 122 -0.20 42.33 -39.23
CA GLU A 122 -0.35 43.44 -40.17
C GLU A 122 0.52 43.19 -41.42
N GLY A 123 -0.08 43.35 -42.60
CA GLY A 123 0.56 43.02 -43.88
C GLY A 123 0.45 41.55 -44.31
N CYS A 124 -0.11 40.66 -43.48
CA CYS A 124 -0.44 39.30 -43.91
C CYS A 124 -1.73 39.28 -44.75
N GLU A 125 -1.74 38.51 -45.83
CA GLU A 125 -2.91 38.34 -46.71
C GLU A 125 -3.91 37.27 -46.21
N ALA A 126 -3.61 36.62 -45.08
CA ALA A 126 -4.43 35.55 -44.50
C ALA A 126 -4.80 35.83 -43.04
N TYR A 127 -5.95 35.30 -42.61
CA TYR A 127 -6.34 35.31 -41.20
C TYR A 127 -5.56 34.24 -40.43
N ILE A 128 -4.94 34.65 -39.32
CA ILE A 128 -4.22 33.74 -38.42
C ILE A 128 -4.97 33.69 -37.08
N ALA A 129 -5.34 32.49 -36.65
CA ALA A 129 -5.97 32.26 -35.34
C ALA A 129 -5.11 31.31 -34.50
N ALA A 130 -4.86 31.67 -33.25
CA ALA A 130 -4.10 30.88 -32.30
C ALA A 130 -5.03 29.96 -31.49
N LYS A 131 -4.68 28.69 -31.37
CA LYS A 131 -5.31 27.71 -30.48
C LYS A 131 -4.65 27.78 -29.10
N LEU A 132 -5.40 28.19 -28.07
CA LEU A 132 -4.84 28.56 -26.78
C LEU A 132 -4.72 27.37 -25.81
N GLU A 133 -3.81 26.45 -26.11
CA GLU A 133 -3.52 25.27 -25.26
C GLU A 133 -2.95 25.61 -23.87
N SER A 134 -2.53 26.87 -23.64
CA SER A 134 -2.22 27.39 -22.31
C SER A 134 -3.44 27.50 -21.38
N MET A 135 -4.65 27.27 -21.90
CA MET A 135 -5.91 27.25 -21.14
C MET A 135 -6.37 25.85 -20.75
N GLU A 136 -5.55 24.82 -20.98
CA GLU A 136 -5.72 23.51 -20.34
C GLU A 136 -5.52 23.59 -18.81
N PRO A 137 -6.05 22.64 -18.00
CA PRO A 137 -5.98 22.69 -16.52
C PRO A 137 -4.57 22.86 -15.94
N CYS A 138 -3.58 22.15 -16.51
CA CYS A 138 -2.16 22.20 -16.18
C CYS A 138 -1.34 23.01 -17.20
N ARG A 139 -2.01 23.90 -17.96
CA ARG A 139 -1.41 24.97 -18.78
C ARG A 139 -0.60 24.52 -19.99
N SER A 140 -0.78 23.30 -20.49
CA SER A 140 -0.14 22.88 -21.73
C SER A 140 -0.98 21.86 -22.50
N VAL A 141 -0.69 21.74 -23.81
CA VAL A 141 -1.27 20.71 -24.69
C VAL A 141 -1.03 19.27 -24.19
N LYS A 142 -0.09 19.07 -23.24
CA LYS A 142 0.27 17.74 -22.74
C LYS A 142 -0.82 17.10 -21.87
N ASP A 143 -1.73 17.89 -21.32
CA ASP A 143 -2.87 17.40 -20.55
C ASP A 143 -3.71 16.41 -21.37
N ARG A 144 -3.93 16.72 -22.66
CA ARG A 144 -4.66 15.87 -23.60
C ARG A 144 -4.02 14.50 -23.78
N ILE A 145 -2.74 14.49 -24.14
CA ILE A 145 -2.05 13.23 -24.45
C ILE A 145 -1.81 12.42 -23.18
N GLY A 146 -1.54 13.09 -22.05
CA GLY A 146 -1.41 12.46 -20.75
C GLY A 146 -2.67 11.68 -20.40
N LEU A 147 -3.82 12.35 -20.42
CA LEU A 147 -5.11 11.67 -20.19
C LEU A 147 -5.31 10.52 -21.18
N SER A 148 -5.19 10.78 -22.49
CA SER A 148 -5.49 9.76 -23.51
C SER A 148 -4.60 8.51 -23.39
N MET A 149 -3.33 8.66 -23.05
CA MET A 149 -2.40 7.54 -22.91
C MET A 149 -2.74 6.67 -21.70
N PHE A 150 -3.11 7.29 -20.57
CA PHE A 150 -3.52 6.55 -19.38
C PHE A 150 -4.88 5.89 -19.59
N THR A 151 -5.87 6.63 -20.11
CA THR A 151 -7.20 6.07 -20.38
C THR A 151 -7.13 4.90 -21.37
N ASP A 152 -6.39 5.02 -22.47
CA ASP A 152 -6.22 3.90 -23.42
C ASP A 152 -5.52 2.70 -22.77
N ALA A 153 -4.50 2.95 -21.93
CA ALA A 153 -3.81 1.88 -21.21
C ALA A 153 -4.70 1.21 -20.15
N GLU A 154 -5.59 1.94 -19.50
CA GLU A 154 -6.56 1.42 -18.54
C GLU A 154 -7.69 0.66 -19.25
N ASP A 155 -8.29 1.24 -20.29
CA ASP A 155 -9.40 0.67 -21.07
C ASP A 155 -9.00 -0.61 -21.81
N SER A 156 -7.78 -0.64 -22.37
CA SER A 156 -7.21 -1.86 -22.96
C SER A 156 -6.79 -2.90 -21.91
N GLY A 157 -6.84 -2.55 -20.62
CA GLY A 157 -6.31 -3.36 -19.53
C GLY A 157 -4.80 -3.54 -19.59
N ALA A 158 -4.09 -2.71 -20.35
CA ALA A 158 -2.62 -2.72 -20.43
C ALA A 158 -2.00 -2.44 -19.06
N ILE A 159 -2.57 -1.52 -18.29
CA ILE A 159 -2.17 -1.21 -16.90
C ILE A 159 -3.34 -1.41 -15.93
N SER A 160 -3.04 -1.89 -14.73
CA SER A 160 -3.91 -1.78 -13.56
C SER A 160 -3.06 -1.90 -12.29
N PRO A 161 -3.48 -1.34 -11.14
CA PRO A 161 -2.70 -1.42 -9.90
C PRO A 161 -2.38 -2.86 -9.48
N GLU A 162 -3.32 -3.80 -9.63
CA GLU A 162 -3.05 -5.21 -9.38
C GLU A 162 -2.06 -5.79 -10.39
N LYS A 163 -2.31 -5.56 -11.69
CA LYS A 163 -1.51 -6.14 -12.77
C LYS A 163 -0.05 -5.73 -12.69
N ILE A 164 0.24 -4.47 -12.38
CA ILE A 164 1.63 -4.01 -12.29
C ILE A 164 2.37 -4.71 -11.16
N HIS A 165 1.76 -4.87 -9.98
CA HIS A 165 2.39 -5.57 -8.86
C HIS A 165 2.52 -7.08 -9.11
N PHE A 166 1.58 -7.69 -9.83
CA PHE A 166 1.71 -9.08 -10.27
C PHE A 166 2.88 -9.27 -11.27
N GLN A 167 3.12 -8.29 -12.13
CA GLN A 167 4.13 -8.36 -13.18
C GLN A 167 5.52 -7.86 -12.78
N THR A 168 5.65 -7.12 -11.67
CA THR A 168 6.92 -6.49 -11.24
C THR A 168 7.24 -6.82 -9.78
N THR A 169 6.53 -6.23 -8.83
CA THR A 169 6.81 -6.37 -7.39
C THR A 169 6.81 -7.82 -6.90
N GLY A 170 5.85 -8.65 -7.36
CA GLY A 170 5.82 -10.08 -7.08
C GLY A 170 7.05 -10.83 -7.60
N PRO A 171 7.36 -10.76 -8.92
CA PRO A 171 8.57 -11.30 -9.51
C PRO A 171 9.85 -10.87 -8.81
N GLU A 172 10.02 -9.57 -8.56
CA GLU A 172 11.21 -9.01 -7.89
C GLU A 172 11.43 -9.65 -6.51
N ILE A 173 10.39 -9.69 -5.67
CA ILE A 173 10.48 -10.34 -4.35
C ILE A 173 10.80 -11.83 -4.47
N TRP A 174 10.19 -12.54 -5.42
CA TRP A 174 10.46 -13.95 -5.63
C TRP A 174 11.90 -14.21 -6.07
N GLU A 175 12.41 -13.40 -7.00
CA GLU A 175 13.77 -13.49 -7.54
C GLU A 175 14.81 -13.15 -6.47
N ASP A 176 14.65 -12.02 -5.79
CA ASP A 176 15.59 -11.53 -4.77
C ASP A 176 15.67 -12.47 -3.56
N THR A 177 14.55 -13.10 -3.20
CA THR A 177 14.52 -14.10 -2.12
C THR A 177 14.97 -15.49 -2.59
N MET A 178 15.24 -15.67 -3.89
CA MET A 178 15.51 -16.95 -4.53
C MET A 178 14.43 -18.00 -4.21
N GLY A 179 13.17 -17.55 -4.22
CA GLY A 179 12.00 -18.38 -3.92
C GLY A 179 11.86 -18.81 -2.46
N ARG A 180 12.59 -18.18 -1.54
CA ARG A 180 12.60 -18.54 -0.10
C ARG A 180 11.63 -17.74 0.76
N ILE A 181 10.89 -16.78 0.20
CA ILE A 181 9.87 -16.06 0.96
C ILE A 181 8.77 -17.01 1.46
N ASP A 182 8.44 -16.93 2.74
CA ASP A 182 7.37 -17.72 3.36
C ASP A 182 6.13 -16.86 3.67
N ILE A 183 6.34 -15.58 4.00
CA ILE A 183 5.29 -14.66 4.41
C ILE A 183 5.50 -13.33 3.71
N PHE A 184 4.44 -12.78 3.13
CA PHE A 184 4.41 -11.44 2.56
C PHE A 184 3.46 -10.54 3.35
N VAL A 185 3.94 -9.37 3.78
CA VAL A 185 3.21 -8.40 4.60
C VAL A 185 3.13 -7.06 3.89
N ALA A 186 1.92 -6.52 3.74
CA ALA A 186 1.72 -5.19 3.17
C ALA A 186 0.52 -4.47 3.79
N SER A 187 0.66 -3.15 4.00
CA SER A 187 -0.47 -2.29 4.36
C SER A 187 -1.44 -2.12 3.19
N MET A 188 -2.74 -2.07 3.50
CA MET A 188 -3.80 -2.01 2.50
C MET A 188 -4.30 -0.58 2.31
N GLY A 189 -4.17 -0.06 1.08
CA GLY A 189 -4.76 1.19 0.61
C GLY A 189 -5.79 0.89 -0.47
N THR A 190 -5.39 1.01 -1.74
CA THR A 190 -6.22 0.59 -2.89
C THR A 190 -6.36 -0.94 -3.00
N GLY A 191 -5.46 -1.69 -2.37
CA GLY A 191 -5.38 -3.16 -2.46
C GLY A 191 -4.43 -3.68 -3.54
N GLY A 192 -4.01 -2.86 -4.51
CA GLY A 192 -3.21 -3.32 -5.66
C GLY A 192 -1.94 -4.07 -5.29
N THR A 193 -1.15 -3.55 -4.34
CA THR A 193 0.12 -4.17 -3.93
C THR A 193 -0.08 -5.53 -3.31
N ILE A 194 -1.04 -5.68 -2.40
CA ILE A 194 -1.26 -6.95 -1.72
C ILE A 194 -1.92 -7.99 -2.62
N THR A 195 -2.88 -7.57 -3.45
CA THR A 195 -3.55 -8.44 -4.42
C THR A 195 -2.58 -8.93 -5.49
N GLY A 196 -1.92 -8.01 -6.20
CA GLY A 196 -1.04 -8.35 -7.32
C GLY A 196 0.17 -9.17 -6.89
N THR A 197 0.91 -8.69 -5.88
CA THR A 197 2.09 -9.38 -5.35
C THR A 197 1.69 -10.73 -4.74
N GLY A 198 0.60 -10.77 -3.96
CA GLY A 198 0.15 -11.99 -3.30
C GLY A 198 -0.33 -13.06 -4.29
N HIS A 199 -1.05 -12.69 -5.36
CA HIS A 199 -1.41 -13.62 -6.42
C HIS A 199 -0.18 -14.21 -7.10
N TYR A 200 0.82 -13.38 -7.43
CA TYR A 200 2.05 -13.88 -8.05
C TYR A 200 2.78 -14.86 -7.12
N LEU A 201 2.96 -14.49 -5.84
CA LEU A 201 3.65 -15.32 -4.87
C LEU A 201 2.91 -16.64 -4.63
N LYS A 202 1.58 -16.64 -4.47
CA LYS A 202 0.80 -17.88 -4.31
C LYS A 202 0.80 -18.73 -5.58
N MET A 203 0.83 -18.11 -6.77
CA MET A 203 1.01 -18.84 -8.03
C MET A 203 2.34 -19.61 -8.04
N LYS A 204 3.42 -19.04 -7.48
CA LYS A 204 4.72 -19.72 -7.34
C LYS A 204 4.72 -20.77 -6.24
N ASN A 205 4.13 -20.47 -5.08
CA ASN A 205 4.02 -21.39 -3.96
C ASN A 205 2.77 -21.07 -3.12
N GLN A 206 1.76 -21.96 -3.18
CA GLN A 206 0.47 -21.81 -2.49
C GLN A 206 0.60 -21.78 -0.96
N ASN A 207 1.73 -22.22 -0.40
CA ASN A 207 1.98 -22.19 1.05
C ASN A 207 2.39 -20.81 1.57
N ILE A 208 2.77 -19.87 0.70
CA ILE A 208 3.14 -18.52 1.09
C ILE A 208 1.94 -17.84 1.74
N LYS A 209 2.18 -17.24 2.92
CA LYS A 209 1.18 -16.49 3.65
C LYS A 209 1.14 -15.05 3.19
N VAL A 210 -0.05 -14.56 2.84
CA VAL A 210 -0.28 -13.16 2.45
C VAL A 210 -1.04 -12.49 3.59
N ILE A 211 -0.43 -11.51 4.23
CA ILE A 211 -0.96 -10.86 5.42
C ILE A 211 -1.17 -9.37 5.18
N GLY A 212 -2.42 -8.94 5.28
CA GLY A 212 -2.81 -7.54 5.16
C GLY A 212 -2.63 -6.79 6.47
N VAL A 213 -2.30 -5.50 6.38
CA VAL A 213 -2.25 -4.61 7.54
C VAL A 213 -3.26 -3.48 7.37
N GLU A 214 -4.10 -3.28 8.38
CA GLU A 214 -5.07 -2.19 8.42
C GLU A 214 -5.01 -1.40 9.75
N PRO A 215 -5.49 -0.15 9.79
CA PRO A 215 -5.55 0.63 11.01
C PRO A 215 -6.56 0.03 12.00
N ALA A 216 -6.15 -0.16 13.26
CA ALA A 216 -7.03 -0.69 14.30
C ALA A 216 -8.30 0.17 14.51
N ASP A 217 -8.17 1.49 14.38
CA ASP A 217 -9.28 2.44 14.56
C ASP A 217 -10.29 2.42 13.39
N ARG A 218 -9.93 1.82 12.25
CA ARG A 218 -10.75 1.67 11.04
C ARG A 218 -10.55 0.28 10.43
N SER A 219 -10.96 -0.73 11.16
CA SER A 219 -10.81 -2.14 10.81
C SER A 219 -11.94 -2.61 9.89
N ILE A 220 -11.93 -2.11 8.66
CA ILE A 220 -12.97 -2.35 7.65
C ILE A 220 -12.85 -3.77 7.08
N ILE A 221 -11.64 -4.22 6.78
CA ILE A 221 -11.41 -5.53 6.14
C ILE A 221 -11.66 -6.66 7.14
N SER A 222 -11.35 -6.44 8.42
CA SER A 222 -11.72 -7.37 9.51
C SER A 222 -13.23 -7.35 9.85
N GLY A 223 -14.01 -6.41 9.29
CA GLY A 223 -15.45 -6.31 9.50
C GLY A 223 -15.89 -5.72 10.84
N GLU A 224 -14.98 -5.09 11.60
CA GLU A 224 -15.29 -4.47 12.90
C GLU A 224 -15.85 -3.06 12.74
N ASN A 225 -15.54 -2.39 11.63
CA ASN A 225 -16.06 -1.07 11.30
C ASN A 225 -16.74 -1.08 9.92
N PRO A 226 -17.86 -0.36 9.75
CA PRO A 226 -18.43 -0.17 8.42
C PRO A 226 -17.47 0.68 7.58
N GLY A 227 -17.37 0.37 6.29
CA GLY A 227 -16.54 1.14 5.38
C GLY A 227 -16.50 0.54 3.98
N TYR A 228 -15.77 1.23 3.10
CA TYR A 228 -15.58 0.81 1.72
C TYR A 228 -14.42 -0.18 1.61
N VAL A 229 -14.68 -1.34 1.02
CA VAL A 229 -13.66 -2.30 0.60
C VAL A 229 -13.34 -2.02 -0.87
N PRO A 230 -12.10 -1.64 -1.23
CA PRO A 230 -11.72 -1.40 -2.62
C PRO A 230 -11.97 -2.62 -3.50
N SER A 231 -12.52 -2.41 -4.70
CA SER A 231 -12.79 -3.50 -5.66
C SER A 231 -11.54 -4.24 -6.13
N ILE A 232 -10.37 -3.60 -6.06
CA ILE A 232 -9.06 -4.17 -6.42
C ILE A 232 -8.54 -5.12 -5.33
N LEU A 233 -9.02 -5.02 -4.10
CA LEU A 233 -8.56 -5.87 -3.00
C LEU A 233 -9.23 -7.25 -3.07
N ASP A 234 -8.46 -8.32 -3.36
CA ASP A 234 -8.96 -9.68 -3.19
C ASP A 234 -8.82 -10.11 -1.72
N VAL A 235 -9.90 -9.93 -0.95
CA VAL A 235 -9.93 -10.32 0.46
C VAL A 235 -9.75 -11.83 0.66
N LYS A 236 -10.12 -12.67 -0.32
CA LYS A 236 -10.00 -14.13 -0.21
C LYS A 236 -8.57 -14.62 -0.34
N LEU A 237 -7.69 -13.80 -0.91
CA LEU A 237 -6.26 -14.06 -1.02
C LEU A 237 -5.56 -14.04 0.35
N LEU A 238 -6.09 -13.24 1.29
CA LEU A 238 -5.45 -12.97 2.57
C LEU A 238 -5.58 -14.18 3.51
N ASP A 239 -4.45 -14.61 4.07
CA ASP A 239 -4.43 -15.60 5.14
C ASP A 239 -4.78 -14.98 6.50
N GLU A 240 -4.46 -13.69 6.67
CA GLU A 240 -4.70 -12.94 7.91
C GLU A 240 -4.75 -11.42 7.61
N VAL A 241 -5.47 -10.68 8.45
CA VAL A 241 -5.40 -9.22 8.53
C VAL A 241 -4.96 -8.83 9.93
N VAL A 242 -3.85 -8.08 10.02
CA VAL A 242 -3.31 -7.55 11.28
C VAL A 242 -3.74 -6.10 11.44
N LYS A 243 -4.26 -5.79 12.62
CA LYS A 243 -4.64 -4.44 13.02
C LYS A 243 -3.48 -3.78 13.74
N VAL A 244 -3.09 -2.58 13.30
CA VAL A 244 -2.04 -1.78 13.93
C VAL A 244 -2.60 -0.41 14.29
N THR A 245 -2.36 0.04 15.51
CA THR A 245 -2.79 1.37 15.95
C THR A 245 -1.94 2.47 15.32
N ASN A 246 -2.49 3.68 15.20
CA ASN A 246 -1.74 4.83 14.71
C ASN A 246 -0.51 5.13 15.58
N ALA A 247 -0.60 4.94 16.89
CA ALA A 247 0.50 5.14 17.82
C ALA A 247 1.65 4.13 17.58
N GLU A 248 1.34 2.84 17.43
CA GLU A 248 2.32 1.80 17.12
C GLU A 248 2.99 2.05 15.76
N ALA A 249 2.23 2.45 14.75
CA ALA A 249 2.75 2.75 13.43
C ALA A 249 3.73 3.93 13.43
N ILE A 250 3.39 5.03 14.12
CA ILE A 250 4.24 6.21 14.23
C ILE A 250 5.51 5.89 15.05
N ASP A 251 5.36 5.20 16.18
CA ASP A 251 6.49 4.81 17.02
C ASP A 251 7.47 3.93 16.24
N MET A 252 6.96 2.89 15.54
CA MET A 252 7.78 2.01 14.73
C MET A 252 8.48 2.76 13.59
N ALA A 253 7.80 3.68 12.89
CA ALA A 253 8.42 4.48 11.84
C ALA A 253 9.58 5.35 12.36
N ARG A 254 9.46 5.91 13.57
CA ARG A 254 10.55 6.65 14.23
C ARG A 254 11.69 5.73 14.63
N ARG A 255 11.38 4.55 15.17
CA ARG A 255 12.39 3.55 15.51
C ARG A 255 13.16 3.07 14.29
N LEU A 256 12.50 2.84 13.15
CA LEU A 256 13.18 2.53 11.88
C LEU A 256 14.18 3.62 11.47
N ALA A 257 13.85 4.90 11.67
CA ALA A 257 14.79 5.98 11.37
C ALA A 257 15.99 6.01 12.35
N LEU A 258 15.73 5.82 13.66
CA LEU A 258 16.75 5.93 14.71
C LEU A 258 17.64 4.70 14.84
N GLU A 259 17.07 3.50 14.67
CA GLU A 259 17.74 2.22 14.92
C GLU A 259 18.29 1.61 13.63
N GLU A 260 17.63 1.83 12.49
CA GLU A 260 17.99 1.22 11.20
C GLU A 260 18.46 2.24 10.15
N GLY A 261 18.41 3.54 10.45
CA GLY A 261 18.72 4.61 9.49
C GLY A 261 17.71 4.71 8.33
N LEU A 262 16.53 4.11 8.48
CA LEU A 262 15.49 4.06 7.44
C LEU A 262 14.40 5.12 7.71
N LEU A 263 14.51 6.26 7.04
CA LEU A 263 13.52 7.33 7.12
C LEU A 263 12.29 6.99 6.27
N VAL A 264 11.21 6.51 6.89
CA VAL A 264 10.02 5.98 6.20
C VAL A 264 8.71 6.62 6.67
N GLY A 265 7.64 6.43 5.88
CA GLY A 265 6.29 6.88 6.24
C GLY A 265 5.60 6.03 7.31
N ILE A 266 4.44 6.52 7.79
CA ILE A 266 3.63 5.88 8.84
C ILE A 266 3.16 4.47 8.42
N SER A 267 2.78 4.28 7.14
CA SER A 267 2.36 2.98 6.62
C SER A 267 3.48 1.94 6.65
N SER A 268 4.73 2.35 6.36
CA SER A 268 5.91 1.48 6.53
C SER A 268 6.08 1.06 7.99
N GLY A 269 5.89 1.98 8.94
CA GLY A 269 5.90 1.68 10.37
C GLY A 269 4.81 0.68 10.77
N ALA A 270 3.60 0.81 10.23
CA ALA A 270 2.52 -0.17 10.46
C ALA A 270 2.86 -1.55 9.90
N ALA A 271 3.35 -1.62 8.65
CA ALA A 271 3.77 -2.87 8.02
C ALA A 271 4.91 -3.56 8.80
N ALA A 272 5.91 -2.78 9.25
CA ALA A 272 7.00 -3.27 10.08
C ALA A 272 6.52 -3.79 11.44
N ALA A 273 5.64 -3.05 12.13
CA ALA A 273 5.10 -3.47 13.41
C ALA A 273 4.33 -4.80 13.29
N ALA A 274 3.52 -4.95 12.24
CA ALA A 274 2.85 -6.21 11.94
C ALA A 274 3.85 -7.34 11.62
N ALA A 275 4.83 -7.10 10.75
CA ALA A 275 5.85 -8.09 10.39
C ALA A 275 6.66 -8.57 11.60
N ILE A 276 7.05 -7.66 12.50
CA ILE A 276 7.75 -8.00 13.75
C ILE A 276 6.84 -8.84 14.66
N CYS A 277 5.56 -8.47 14.79
CA CYS A 277 4.60 -9.25 15.56
C CYS A 277 4.45 -10.68 15.01
N ILE A 278 4.35 -10.84 13.69
CA ILE A 278 4.26 -12.13 13.00
C ILE A 278 5.56 -12.93 13.15
N GLY A 279 6.72 -12.28 13.02
CA GLY A 279 8.03 -12.91 13.15
C GLY A 279 8.34 -13.40 14.57
N ARG A 280 7.70 -12.83 15.60
CA ARG A 280 7.82 -13.28 16.99
C ARG A 280 7.02 -14.55 17.30
N ARG A 281 6.16 -15.02 16.40
CA ARG A 281 5.35 -16.22 16.62
C ARG A 281 6.20 -17.48 16.48
N PRO A 282 6.15 -18.45 17.43
CA PRO A 282 7.01 -19.64 17.41
C PRO A 282 6.92 -20.45 16.10
N GLU A 283 5.74 -20.54 15.50
CA GLU A 283 5.51 -21.25 14.23
C GLU A 283 6.19 -20.61 13.01
N ASN A 284 6.74 -19.40 13.16
CA ASN A 284 7.47 -18.67 12.12
C ASN A 284 8.98 -18.65 12.36
N ALA A 285 9.49 -19.39 13.34
CA ALA A 285 10.92 -19.53 13.56
C ALA A 285 11.63 -20.03 12.28
N GLY A 286 12.65 -19.28 11.83
CA GLY A 286 13.45 -19.61 10.65
C GLY A 286 12.80 -19.26 9.30
N LYS A 287 11.57 -18.72 9.28
CA LYS A 287 10.90 -18.29 8.05
C LYS A 287 11.36 -16.92 7.58
N LEU A 288 11.26 -16.67 6.28
CA LEU A 288 11.53 -15.38 5.67
C LEU A 288 10.24 -14.57 5.45
N ILE A 289 10.22 -13.35 6.00
CA ILE A 289 9.12 -12.39 5.86
C ILE A 289 9.55 -11.25 4.95
N GLY A 290 8.86 -11.09 3.81
CA GLY A 290 8.96 -9.89 2.97
C GLY A 290 7.94 -8.84 3.41
N VAL A 291 8.38 -7.58 3.54
CA VAL A 291 7.52 -6.46 3.96
C VAL A 291 7.72 -5.25 3.06
N ILE A 292 6.64 -4.59 2.66
CA ILE A 292 6.69 -3.39 1.81
C ILE A 292 6.77 -2.11 2.65
N PHE A 293 7.75 -1.25 2.35
CA PHE A 293 7.82 0.13 2.82
C PHE A 293 7.47 1.09 1.68
N PRO A 294 6.23 1.63 1.61
CA PRO A 294 5.74 2.28 0.39
C PRO A 294 6.34 3.64 0.07
N SER A 295 6.87 4.37 1.06
CA SER A 295 7.26 5.76 0.87
C SER A 295 8.34 6.24 1.82
N PHE A 296 9.11 7.23 1.34
CA PHE A 296 10.16 7.91 2.09
C PHE A 296 9.57 8.91 3.10
N GLY A 297 10.19 9.00 4.28
CA GLY A 297 9.66 9.72 5.44
C GLY A 297 9.64 11.25 5.28
N GLU A 298 10.52 11.84 4.47
CA GLU A 298 10.60 13.31 4.28
C GLU A 298 9.27 13.93 3.82
N ARG A 299 8.48 13.20 3.02
CA ARG A 299 7.15 13.63 2.56
C ARG A 299 6.18 13.95 3.70
N TYR A 300 6.45 13.43 4.90
CA TYR A 300 5.57 13.46 6.05
C TYR A 300 6.00 14.44 7.15
N ILE A 301 6.98 15.32 6.90
CA ILE A 301 7.49 16.31 7.88
C ILE A 301 6.37 17.15 8.53
N SER A 302 5.31 17.46 7.78
CA SER A 302 4.15 18.24 8.27
C SER A 302 3.09 17.42 9.01
N THR A 303 3.30 16.11 9.20
CA THR A 303 2.30 15.20 9.78
C THR A 303 2.59 14.83 11.23
N ALA A 304 1.71 14.03 11.84
CA ALA A 304 1.89 13.49 13.18
C ALA A 304 3.21 12.71 13.37
N LEU A 305 3.78 12.17 12.28
CA LEU A 305 5.05 11.43 12.32
C LEU A 305 6.19 12.30 12.90
N PHE A 306 6.28 13.57 12.50
CA PHE A 306 7.35 14.49 12.93
C PHE A 306 6.91 15.55 13.92
N ARG A 307 5.63 15.61 14.30
CA ARG A 307 5.08 16.70 15.14
C ARG A 307 5.90 16.98 16.40
N SER A 308 6.23 15.95 17.19
CA SER A 308 7.01 16.15 18.42
C SER A 308 8.43 16.64 18.14
N ILE A 309 9.08 16.15 17.07
CA ILE A 309 10.41 16.58 16.65
C ILE A 309 10.37 18.04 16.18
N HIS A 310 9.33 18.42 15.45
CA HIS A 310 9.11 19.80 15.01
C HIS A 310 8.92 20.75 16.19
N GLU A 311 8.12 20.36 17.18
CA GLU A 311 7.91 21.14 18.41
C GLU A 311 9.19 21.31 19.24
N GLU A 312 10.08 20.31 19.23
CA GLU A 312 11.40 20.41 19.86
C GLU A 312 12.34 21.31 19.06
N ALA A 313 12.37 21.16 17.73
CA ALA A 313 13.21 21.95 16.84
C ALA A 313 12.91 23.46 16.94
N LEU A 314 11.64 23.84 17.10
CA LEU A 314 11.22 25.23 17.29
C LEU A 314 11.73 25.87 18.59
N LYS A 315 12.15 25.06 19.57
CA LYS A 315 12.68 25.54 20.86
C LYS A 315 14.20 25.72 20.85
N LEU A 316 14.88 25.22 19.81
CA LEU A 316 16.33 25.37 19.67
C LEU A 316 16.68 26.85 19.46
N GLN A 317 17.60 27.36 20.27
CA GLN A 317 18.18 28.69 20.10
C GLN A 317 19.43 28.57 19.22
N PRO A 318 19.70 29.54 18.33
CA PRO A 318 21.00 29.62 17.67
C PRO A 318 22.09 29.79 18.74
N GLU A 319 23.15 28.99 18.63
CA GLU A 319 24.37 29.11 19.45
C GLU A 319 25.15 30.39 19.13
#